data_AF-V3ZY05-F1
#
_entry.id   AF-V3ZY05-F1
#
_cell.length_a   1.000
_cell.length_b   1.000
_cell.length_c   1.000
_cell.angle_alpha   90.00
_cell.angle_beta   90.00
_cell.angle_gamma   90.00
#
_symmetry.space_group_name_H-M   'P 1'
#
loop_
_entity.id
_entity.type
_entity.pdbx_description
1 polymer ?
#
loop_
_entity_poly.entity_id
_entity_poly.type
_entity_poly.pdbx_seq_one_letter_code
_entity_poly.pdbx_strand_id
1 'polypeptide(L)'
;MRSIKTIMLYRVFFIITIISCIDGNFVYHKGKCPDNKKPGEEWMTPDCKNCVCQEWTYYCYVCPHRTIHEKFGCYIEKRDTTGASYPVCCFPYIQVCPEDKHFSKQKYKDYIDNSRQIIPAFSRK
;
A
#
# COMPACT_ATOMS: atom_id res chain seq x y z
N MET A 1 40.83 -22.21 -11.20
CA MET A 1 39.77 -22.98 -10.49
C MET A 1 39.15 -22.07 -9.43
N ARG A 2 37.89 -21.64 -9.61
CA ARG A 2 37.19 -20.86 -8.57
C ARG A 2 36.82 -21.80 -7.42
N SER A 3 37.19 -21.42 -6.19
CA SER A 3 36.93 -22.20 -4.99
C SER A 3 35.41 -22.43 -4.81
N ILE A 4 35.01 -23.62 -4.40
CA ILE A 4 33.61 -23.99 -4.12
C ILE A 4 32.95 -22.99 -3.17
N LYS A 5 33.73 -22.43 -2.23
CA LYS A 5 33.29 -21.39 -1.28
C LYS A 5 32.85 -20.10 -1.99
N THR A 6 33.54 -19.71 -3.06
CA THR A 6 33.21 -18.52 -3.85
C THR A 6 31.91 -18.71 -4.62
N ILE A 7 31.66 -19.91 -5.17
CA ILE A 7 30.43 -20.23 -5.91
C ILE A 7 29.22 -20.23 -4.95
N MET A 8 29.38 -20.78 -3.74
CA MET A 8 28.34 -20.76 -2.71
C MET A 8 27.98 -19.33 -2.30
N LEU A 9 28.97 -18.46 -2.08
CA LEU A 9 28.76 -17.04 -1.76
C LEU A 9 27.97 -16.29 -2.84
N TYR A 10 28.32 -16.50 -4.12
CA TYR A 10 27.58 -15.90 -5.23
C TYR A 10 26.11 -16.33 -5.29
N ARG A 11 25.82 -17.61 -5.01
CA ARG A 11 24.45 -18.12 -4.99
C ARG A 11 23.62 -17.52 -3.85
N VAL A 12 24.21 -17.42 -2.66
CA VAL A 12 23.53 -16.80 -1.51
C VAL A 12 23.26 -15.32 -1.79
N PHE A 13 24.24 -14.60 -2.32
CA PHE A 13 24.08 -13.18 -2.66
C PHE A 13 22.98 -12.96 -3.69
N PHE A 14 22.95 -13.79 -4.74
CA PHE A 14 21.94 -13.75 -5.79
C PHE A 14 20.52 -13.99 -5.25
N ILE A 15 20.34 -14.95 -4.34
CA ILE A 15 19.05 -15.23 -3.71
C ILE A 15 18.60 -14.04 -2.83
N ILE A 16 19.50 -13.44 -2.05
CA ILE A 16 19.18 -12.28 -1.20
C ILE A 16 18.75 -11.07 -2.04
N THR A 17 19.42 -10.82 -3.18
CA THR A 17 19.03 -9.75 -4.11
C THR A 17 17.66 -9.98 -4.75
N ILE A 18 17.26 -11.23 -5.00
CA ILE A 18 15.92 -11.52 -5.54
C ILE A 18 14.84 -11.28 -4.49
N ILE A 19 15.08 -11.68 -3.25
CA ILE A 19 14.13 -11.52 -2.14
C ILE A 19 13.90 -10.02 -1.82
N SER A 20 14.92 -9.18 -1.99
CA SER A 20 14.82 -7.74 -1.72
C SER A 20 14.03 -6.96 -2.79
N CYS A 21 13.65 -7.57 -3.91
CA CYS A 21 12.80 -6.95 -4.93
C CYS A 21 11.29 -7.18 -4.71
N ILE A 22 10.89 -7.93 -3.67
CA ILE A 22 9.49 -8.24 -3.41
C ILE A 22 8.90 -7.13 -2.51
N ASP A 23 8.61 -5.97 -3.10
CA ASP A 23 7.87 -4.86 -2.46
C ASP A 23 6.36 -5.13 -2.40
N GLY A 24 5.98 -6.36 -2.08
CA GLY A 24 4.60 -6.82 -2.06
C GLY A 24 4.24 -7.33 -0.69
N ASN A 25 3.29 -6.69 -0.02
CA ASN A 25 2.62 -7.31 1.10
C ASN A 25 1.64 -8.33 0.51
N PHE A 26 1.95 -9.62 0.57
CA PHE A 26 1.10 -10.67 0.02
C PHE A 26 0.73 -11.68 1.10
N VAL A 27 -0.49 -12.22 1.00
CA VAL A 27 -0.97 -13.31 1.86
C VAL A 27 -1.11 -14.55 1.01
N TYR A 28 -0.55 -15.66 1.49
CA TYR A 28 -0.61 -16.95 0.83
C TYR A 28 -1.71 -17.81 1.45
N HIS A 29 -2.49 -18.47 0.61
CA HIS A 29 -3.54 -19.38 1.02
C HIS A 29 -3.32 -20.76 0.40
N LYS A 30 -3.33 -21.78 1.25
CA LYS A 30 -3.24 -23.18 0.83
C LYS A 30 -4.65 -23.70 0.52
N GLY A 31 -4.81 -24.35 -0.63
CA GLY A 31 -6.08 -24.94 -1.06
C GLY A 31 -6.52 -24.45 -2.43
N LYS A 32 -7.62 -25.04 -2.93
CA LYS A 32 -8.19 -24.67 -4.23
C LYS A 32 -8.58 -23.20 -4.24
N CYS A 33 -8.45 -22.59 -5.41
CA CYS A 33 -8.90 -21.23 -5.61
C CYS A 33 -10.41 -21.11 -5.39
N PRO A 34 -10.88 -20.01 -4.78
CA PRO A 34 -12.30 -19.80 -4.51
C PRO A 34 -13.09 -19.69 -5.82
N ASP A 35 -14.42 -19.79 -5.74
CA ASP A 35 -15.36 -19.46 -6.84
C ASP A 35 -15.04 -20.06 -8.21
N ASN A 36 -14.47 -21.28 -8.23
CA ASN A 36 -14.03 -21.99 -9.44
C ASN A 36 -13.04 -21.19 -10.32
N LYS A 37 -12.27 -20.28 -9.72
CA LYS A 37 -11.18 -19.57 -10.37
C LYS A 37 -10.17 -20.56 -10.95
N LYS A 38 -9.73 -20.31 -12.18
CA LYS A 38 -8.79 -21.19 -12.88
C LYS A 38 -7.34 -20.84 -12.54
N PRO A 39 -6.41 -21.81 -12.58
CA PRO A 39 -4.98 -21.51 -12.44
C PRO A 39 -4.54 -20.44 -13.44
N GLY A 40 -3.83 -19.42 -12.95
CA GLY A 40 -3.42 -18.23 -13.71
C GLY A 40 -4.46 -17.11 -13.76
N GLU A 41 -5.69 -17.32 -13.27
CA GLU A 41 -6.70 -16.28 -13.20
C GLU A 41 -6.39 -15.29 -12.07
N GLU A 42 -6.54 -14.00 -12.39
CA GLU A 42 -6.47 -12.91 -11.43
C GLU A 42 -7.86 -12.37 -11.12
N TRP A 43 -8.09 -11.99 -9.88
CA TRP A 43 -9.33 -11.32 -9.49
C TRP A 43 -9.13 -10.33 -8.35
N MET A 44 -10.00 -9.34 -8.33
CA MET A 44 -10.04 -8.35 -7.26
C MET A 44 -11.04 -8.77 -6.19
N THR A 45 -10.66 -8.66 -4.91
CA THR A 45 -11.57 -8.88 -3.79
C THR A 45 -12.27 -7.57 -3.38
N PRO A 46 -13.41 -7.64 -2.67
CA PRO A 46 -14.08 -6.46 -2.12
C PRO A 46 -13.19 -5.62 -1.19
N ASP A 47 -12.20 -6.24 -0.53
CA ASP A 47 -11.26 -5.57 0.38
C ASP A 47 -10.09 -4.88 -0.35
N CYS A 48 -10.21 -4.60 -1.65
CA CYS A 48 -9.13 -4.05 -2.47
C CYS A 48 -7.84 -4.91 -2.42
N LYS A 49 -7.97 -6.21 -2.66
CA LYS A 49 -6.82 -7.12 -2.85
C LYS A 49 -6.82 -7.61 -4.29
N ASN A 50 -5.64 -7.75 -4.89
CA ASN A 50 -5.50 -8.46 -6.16
C ASN A 50 -5.01 -9.88 -5.89
N CYS A 51 -5.78 -10.89 -6.26
CA CYS A 51 -5.45 -12.29 -6.01
C CYS A 51 -5.14 -13.02 -7.31
N VAL A 52 -4.22 -13.98 -7.23
CA VAL A 52 -3.80 -14.82 -8.35
C VAL A 52 -3.97 -16.28 -7.95
N CYS A 53 -4.63 -17.04 -8.82
CA CYS A 53 -4.86 -18.47 -8.62
C CYS A 53 -3.69 -19.29 -9.14
N GLN A 54 -3.29 -20.31 -8.39
CA GLN A 54 -2.38 -21.37 -8.83
C GLN A 54 -3.08 -22.73 -8.70
N GLU A 55 -2.47 -23.79 -9.22
CA GLU A 55 -3.11 -25.12 -9.29
C GLU A 55 -3.65 -25.64 -7.95
N TRP A 56 -2.96 -25.34 -6.85
CA TRP A 56 -3.27 -25.87 -5.52
C TRP A 56 -3.32 -24.83 -4.41
N THR A 57 -3.08 -23.57 -4.76
CA THR A 57 -2.94 -22.44 -3.84
C THR A 57 -3.37 -21.16 -4.53
N TYR A 58 -3.51 -20.09 -3.76
CA TYR A 58 -3.63 -18.75 -4.31
C TYR A 58 -2.91 -17.77 -3.39
N TYR A 59 -2.52 -16.64 -3.95
CA TYR A 59 -1.94 -15.55 -3.17
C TYR A 59 -2.64 -14.25 -3.51
N CYS A 60 -2.70 -13.35 -2.54
CA CYS A 60 -3.35 -12.06 -2.68
C CYS A 60 -2.39 -10.95 -2.28
N TYR A 61 -2.17 -10.00 -3.18
CA TYR A 61 -1.56 -8.72 -2.88
C TYR A 61 -2.51 -7.90 -2.03
N VAL A 62 -2.10 -7.57 -0.81
CA VAL A 62 -2.84 -6.71 0.10
C VAL A 62 -2.32 -5.28 0.00
N CYS A 63 -3.14 -4.33 0.40
CA CYS A 63 -2.73 -2.94 0.45
C CYS A 63 -1.53 -2.78 1.39
N PRO A 64 -0.43 -2.15 0.93
CA PRO A 64 0.68 -1.89 1.82
C PRO A 64 0.26 -0.84 2.85
N HIS A 65 0.77 -0.97 4.06
CA HIS A 65 0.56 0.06 5.07
C HIS A 65 1.34 1.30 4.66
N ARG A 66 0.64 2.39 4.34
CA ARG A 66 1.25 3.68 4.01
C ARG A 66 0.90 4.69 5.07
N THR A 67 1.89 5.11 5.84
CA THR A 67 1.76 6.27 6.71
C THR A 67 1.93 7.53 5.88
N ILE A 68 0.92 8.40 5.85
CA ILE A 68 1.05 9.74 5.27
C ILE A 68 1.68 10.61 6.34
N HIS A 69 2.92 11.05 6.10
CA HIS A 69 3.57 12.02 6.96
C HIS A 69 3.01 13.40 6.64
N GLU A 70 2.31 14.00 7.60
CA GLU A 70 1.77 15.35 7.47
C GLU A 70 2.89 16.35 7.17
N LYS A 71 2.83 16.96 5.99
CA LYS A 71 3.73 18.04 5.61
C LYS A 71 3.09 19.38 6.01
N PHE A 72 3.89 20.24 6.65
CA PHE A 72 3.45 21.57 7.03
C PHE A 72 2.94 22.35 5.81
N GLY A 73 1.78 22.99 5.96
CA GLY A 73 1.12 23.74 4.88
C GLY A 73 0.27 22.89 3.92
N CYS A 74 0.23 21.56 4.11
CA CYS A 74 -0.64 20.65 3.36
C CYS A 74 -1.82 20.19 4.21
N TYR A 75 -2.85 19.63 3.57
CA TYR A 75 -3.96 18.95 4.24
C TYR A 75 -4.18 17.56 3.65
N ILE A 76 -4.77 16.67 4.43
CA ILE A 76 -5.17 15.33 3.97
C ILE A 76 -6.63 15.39 3.53
N GLU A 77 -6.92 14.93 2.31
CA GLU A 77 -8.29 14.77 1.85
C GLU A 77 -8.57 13.33 1.41
N LYS A 78 -9.85 12.93 1.55
CA LYS A 78 -10.34 11.65 1.08
C LYS A 78 -10.71 11.77 -0.41
N ARG A 79 -10.11 10.91 -1.23
CA ARG A 79 -10.48 10.68 -2.63
C ARG A 79 -11.55 9.59 -2.70
N ASP A 80 -12.44 9.73 -3.66
CA ASP A 80 -13.35 8.64 -4.04
C ASP A 80 -12.57 7.51 -4.75
N THR A 81 -12.57 6.33 -4.15
CA THR A 81 -11.95 5.12 -4.70
C THR A 81 -12.98 4.08 -5.12
N THR A 82 -14.27 4.46 -5.17
CA THR A 82 -15.35 3.56 -5.59
C THR A 82 -15.09 3.04 -6.99
N GLY A 83 -15.04 1.71 -7.14
CA GLY A 83 -14.78 1.06 -8.43
C GLY A 83 -13.32 1.13 -8.91
N ALA A 84 -12.41 1.73 -8.14
CA ALA A 84 -11.00 1.77 -8.51
C ALA A 84 -10.35 0.39 -8.36
N SER A 85 -9.45 0.05 -9.28
CA SER A 85 -8.67 -1.20 -9.21
C SER A 85 -7.51 -1.11 -8.22
N TYR A 86 -7.00 -2.25 -7.77
CA TYR A 86 -5.73 -2.32 -7.05
C TYR A 86 -4.58 -1.77 -7.93
N PRO A 87 -3.63 -0.99 -7.41
CA PRO A 87 -3.47 -0.56 -6.01
C PRO A 87 -4.16 0.78 -5.68
N VAL A 88 -4.93 1.37 -6.61
CA VAL A 88 -5.52 2.71 -6.42
C VAL A 88 -6.54 2.72 -5.29
N CYS A 89 -7.36 1.67 -5.17
CA CYS A 89 -8.32 1.56 -4.08
C CYS A 89 -7.69 1.45 -2.68
N CYS A 90 -6.37 1.20 -2.58
CA CYS A 90 -5.66 1.08 -1.31
C CYS A 90 -5.41 2.44 -0.63
N PHE A 91 -5.42 3.53 -1.39
CA PHE A 91 -5.00 4.83 -0.89
C PHE A 91 -6.12 5.85 -1.08
N PRO A 92 -7.18 5.78 -0.25
CA PRO A 92 -8.28 6.73 -0.32
C PRO A 92 -7.89 8.09 0.24
N TYR A 93 -6.74 8.25 0.89
CA TYR A 93 -6.28 9.53 1.41
C TYR A 93 -5.09 10.04 0.61
N ILE A 94 -5.13 11.32 0.25
CA ILE A 94 -4.06 12.01 -0.43
C ILE A 94 -3.68 13.26 0.35
N GLN A 95 -2.41 13.61 0.31
CA GLN A 95 -1.93 14.89 0.81
C GLN A 95 -1.98 15.90 -0.32
N VAL A 96 -2.61 17.05 -0.08
CA VAL A 96 -2.72 18.17 -1.01
C VAL A 96 -1.95 19.36 -0.44
N CYS A 97 -0.99 19.83 -1.21
CA CYS A 97 -0.06 20.89 -0.83
C CYS A 97 -0.26 22.15 -1.69
N PRO A 98 0.27 23.32 -1.29
CA PRO A 98 0.05 24.59 -2.00
C PRO A 98 0.48 24.58 -3.47
N GLU A 99 1.44 23.73 -3.83
CA GLU A 99 1.92 23.49 -5.19
C GLU A 99 0.92 22.72 -6.08
N ASP A 100 -0.08 22.05 -5.49
CA ASP A 100 -1.05 21.25 -6.22
C ASP A 100 -2.14 22.12 -6.86
N LYS A 101 -2.48 21.82 -8.13
CA LYS A 101 -3.53 22.55 -8.89
C LYS A 101 -4.90 22.56 -8.20
N HIS A 102 -5.18 21.59 -7.34
CA HIS A 102 -6.45 21.42 -6.64
C HIS A 102 -6.39 21.87 -5.17
N PHE A 103 -5.32 22.56 -4.77
CA PHE A 103 -5.19 23.11 -3.43
C PHE A 103 -6.27 24.16 -3.17
N SER A 104 -7.03 23.96 -2.08
CA SER A 104 -8.00 24.94 -1.61
C SER A 104 -7.56 25.55 -0.28
N LYS A 105 -7.41 26.89 -0.28
CA LYS A 105 -7.15 27.65 0.95
C LYS A 105 -8.24 27.45 2.00
N GLN A 106 -9.49 27.25 1.58
CA GLN A 106 -10.59 27.02 2.51
C GLN A 106 -10.47 25.65 3.18
N LYS A 107 -10.27 24.58 2.40
CA LYS A 107 -10.06 23.23 2.94
C LYS A 107 -8.87 23.17 3.90
N TYR A 108 -7.80 23.89 3.59
CA TYR A 108 -6.65 24.00 4.48
C TYR A 108 -7.02 24.65 5.82
N LYS A 109 -7.78 25.75 5.82
CA LYS A 109 -8.27 26.37 7.07
C LYS A 109 -9.14 25.42 7.87
N ASP A 110 -10.11 24.78 7.21
CA ASP A 110 -11.02 23.83 7.86
C ASP A 110 -10.26 22.65 8.49
N TYR A 111 -9.23 22.14 7.80
CA TYR A 111 -8.36 21.09 8.31
C TYR A 111 -7.59 21.54 9.56
N ILE A 112 -7.01 22.74 9.55
CA ILE A 112 -6.31 23.29 10.72
C ILE A 112 -7.28 23.52 11.88
N ASP A 113 -8.46 24.08 11.65
CA ASP A 113 -9.43 24.35 12.70
C ASP A 113 -9.96 23.06 13.33
N ASN A 114 -10.21 22.02 12.53
CA ASN A 114 -10.59 20.69 13.02
C ASN A 114 -9.44 20.00 13.78
N SER A 115 -8.20 20.10 13.31
CA SER A 115 -7.04 19.52 13.99
C SER A 115 -6.80 20.16 15.37
N ARG A 116 -7.10 21.45 15.53
CA ARG A 116 -7.01 22.18 16.80
C ARG A 116 -8.05 21.74 17.82
N GLN A 117 -9.21 21.23 17.39
CA GLN A 117 -10.24 20.71 18.30
C GLN A 117 -9.87 19.36 18.94
N ILE A 118 -8.93 18.62 18.34
CA ILE A 118 -8.47 17.31 18.82
C ILE A 118 -7.35 17.47 19.88
N ILE A 119 -6.70 18.63 19.96
CA ILE A 119 -5.79 18.97 21.05
C ILE A 119 -6.66 19.47 22.21
N PRO A 120 -6.87 18.69 23.29
CA PRO A 120 -7.56 19.22 24.45
C PRO A 120 -6.82 20.47 24.90
N ALA A 121 -7.58 21.50 25.27
CA ALA A 121 -7.11 22.79 25.73
C ALA A 121 -6.10 22.65 26.89
N PHE A 122 -4.83 22.40 26.56
CA PHE A 122 -3.76 22.21 27.52
C PHE A 122 -2.71 23.32 27.38
N SER A 123 -3.16 24.55 27.20
CA SER A 123 -2.38 25.73 27.60
C SER A 123 -3.25 27.00 27.50
N ARG A 124 -4.15 27.18 28.45
CA ARG A 124 -4.56 28.53 28.88
C ARG A 124 -4.32 28.59 30.38
N LYS A 125 -3.07 28.84 30.76
CA LYS A 125 -2.70 29.41 32.06
C LYS A 125 -1.73 30.54 31.78
#